data_AF-A0A2L2YXA8-F1
#
_entry.id   AF-A0A2L2YXA8-F1
#
_cell.length_a   1.000
_cell.length_b   1.000
_cell.length_c   1.000
_cell.angle_alpha   90.00
_cell.angle_beta   90.00
_cell.angle_gamma   90.00
#
_symmetry.space_group_name_H-M   'P 1'
#
loop_
_entity.id
_entity.type
_entity.pdbx_description
1 polymer ?
#
loop_
_entity_poly.entity_id
_entity_poly.type
_entity_poly.pdbx_seq_one_letter_code
_entity_poly.pdbx_strand_id
1 'polypeptide(L)'
;RSALVLEVGQVQNEGQRILRFPSRKSTREVKEASQPTWLTDSVELDFNTWIAENFQDLNDSISMAVVFYKNFSAFLPQRFLAQYGGLDMEYQLHSRIVAVAMLSGHRRVGSRASRLKVKARLAHLNHTVNRQIMWNISCGVADFSQGNVQFSMEGCQPIQTGNYSLCQCNHVGTYAVLLTTYAQPDDLQFQDGFEVI
;
A
#
# COMPACT_ATOMS: atom_id res chain seq x y z
N ARG A 1 2.16 23.53 10.13
CA ARG A 1 1.96 22.10 10.51
C ARG A 1 2.28 21.25 9.30
N SER A 2 3.17 20.25 9.39
CA SER A 2 3.56 19.42 8.24
C SER A 2 2.38 18.58 7.73
N ALA A 3 2.12 18.65 6.42
CA ALA A 3 1.04 17.93 5.74
C ALA A 3 1.47 16.53 5.26
N LEU A 4 2.79 16.29 5.17
CA LEU A 4 3.40 15.02 4.81
C LEU A 4 4.73 14.82 5.55
N VAL A 5 5.22 13.58 5.55
CA VAL A 5 6.59 13.20 5.90
C VAL A 5 7.18 12.44 4.73
N LEU A 6 8.34 12.87 4.25
CA LEU A 6 9.13 12.20 3.21
C LEU A 6 10.34 11.56 3.87
N GLU A 7 10.49 10.25 3.69
CA GLU A 7 11.68 9.50 4.07
C GLU A 7 12.35 8.97 2.81
N VAL A 8 13.68 8.97 2.79
CA VAL A 8 14.47 8.43 1.69
C VAL A 8 15.41 7.38 2.26
N GLY A 9 15.56 6.28 1.55
CA GLY A 9 16.56 5.26 1.86
C GLY A 9 17.28 4.81 0.61
N GLN A 10 18.32 3.99 0.81
CA GLN A 10 19.06 3.36 -0.27
C GLN A 10 19.44 1.94 0.14
N VAL A 11 19.35 0.99 -0.79
CA VAL A 11 19.91 -0.35 -0.66
C VAL A 11 21.05 -0.48 -1.65
N GLN A 12 22.17 -1.02 -1.18
CA GLN A 12 23.29 -1.44 -2.01
C GLN A 12 23.36 -2.97 -2.02
N ASN A 13 24.07 -3.51 -3.01
CA ASN A 13 24.13 -4.94 -3.29
C ASN A 13 24.58 -5.80 -2.09
N GLU A 14 25.55 -5.31 -1.31
CA GLU A 14 26.12 -5.96 -0.12
C GLU A 14 25.51 -5.46 1.20
N GLY A 15 24.37 -4.75 1.14
CA GLY A 15 23.77 -4.07 2.28
C GLY A 15 22.54 -4.75 2.88
N GLN A 16 21.92 -4.03 3.83
CA GLN A 16 20.65 -4.42 4.44
C GLN A 16 19.54 -4.49 3.39
N ARG A 17 19.00 -5.69 3.16
CA ARG A 17 17.97 -5.98 2.15
C ARG A 17 16.54 -5.77 2.63
N ILE A 18 16.36 -5.28 3.87
CA ILE A 18 15.05 -4.96 4.43
C ILE A 18 15.10 -3.55 4.99
N LEU A 19 14.29 -2.64 4.45
CA LEU A 19 14.21 -1.27 4.92
C LEU A 19 12.86 -1.00 5.57
N ARG A 20 12.88 -0.19 6.64
CA ARG A 20 11.70 0.15 7.43
C ARG A 20 11.59 1.66 7.57
N PHE A 21 10.39 2.16 7.28
CA PHE A 21 10.03 3.55 7.34
C PHE A 21 8.80 3.73 8.23
N PRO A 22 8.70 4.82 9.00
CA PRO A 22 9.75 5.81 9.24
C PRO A 22 10.96 5.17 9.94
N SER A 23 12.16 5.63 9.58
CA SER A 23 13.40 5.05 10.12
C SER A 23 13.54 5.45 11.58
N ARG A 24 13.51 4.49 12.51
CA ARG A 24 13.83 4.77 13.91
C ARG A 24 15.34 4.99 14.02
N LYS A 25 15.83 6.18 13.69
CA LYS A 25 17.24 6.53 13.93
C LYS A 25 17.50 6.54 15.43
N SER A 26 18.18 5.50 15.91
CA SER A 26 18.86 5.50 17.20
C SER A 26 20.02 6.48 17.12
N THR A 27 19.81 7.69 17.67
CA THR A 27 20.83 8.65 18.13
C THR A 27 22.15 8.75 17.35
N ARG A 28 22.28 9.81 16.53
CA ARG A 28 23.49 10.67 16.53
C ARG A 28 23.21 12.00 15.84
N GLU A 29 23.19 13.06 16.65
CA GLU A 29 23.58 14.43 16.33
C GLU A 29 23.13 15.02 14.99
N VAL A 30 21.83 15.00 14.72
CA VAL A 30 21.17 16.10 14.02
C VAL A 30 19.92 16.41 14.84
N LYS A 31 19.62 17.69 15.07
CA LYS A 31 18.33 18.14 15.61
C LYS A 31 17.21 17.79 14.60
N GLU A 32 16.96 16.50 14.39
CA GLU A 32 15.89 16.00 13.54
C GLU A 32 14.59 16.08 14.32
N ALA A 33 13.62 16.80 13.75
CA ALA A 33 12.30 17.00 14.32
C ALA A 33 11.73 15.64 14.78
N SER A 34 11.38 15.55 16.06
CA SER A 34 10.66 14.40 16.61
C SER A 34 9.52 14.03 15.68
N GLN A 35 9.46 12.75 15.29
CA GLN A 35 8.45 12.26 14.36
C GLN A 35 7.05 12.76 14.76
N PRO A 36 6.25 13.29 13.81
CA PRO A 36 4.95 13.84 14.17
C PRO A 36 4.07 12.79 14.86
N THR A 37 3.39 13.17 15.94
CA THR A 37 2.53 12.25 16.72
C THR A 37 1.38 11.63 15.93
N TRP A 38 1.00 12.24 14.79
CA TRP A 38 0.00 11.68 13.91
C TRP A 38 0.53 10.52 13.05
N LEU A 39 1.85 10.42 12.83
CA LEU A 39 2.46 9.42 11.95
C LEU A 39 2.56 8.08 12.69
N THR A 40 1.52 7.26 12.53
CA THR A 40 1.38 5.92 13.11
C THR A 40 1.60 4.80 12.09
N ASP A 41 1.60 5.16 10.80
CA ASP A 41 1.73 4.25 9.68
C ASP A 41 3.20 3.90 9.45
N SER A 42 3.47 2.72 8.88
CA SER A 42 4.83 2.28 8.58
C SER A 42 4.91 1.45 7.30
N VAL A 43 6.07 1.44 6.65
CA VAL A 43 6.34 0.63 5.46
C VAL A 43 7.60 -0.18 5.67
N GLU A 44 7.54 -1.47 5.37
CA GLU A 44 8.69 -2.34 5.25
C GLU A 44 8.84 -2.76 3.77
N LEU A 45 10.02 -2.57 3.20
CA LEU A 45 10.39 -3.13 1.90
C LEU A 45 11.39 -4.26 2.11
N ASP A 46 11.07 -5.45 1.61
CA ASP A 46 11.94 -6.62 1.62
C ASP A 46 12.38 -6.95 0.19
N PHE A 47 13.68 -6.82 -0.04
CA PHE A 47 14.35 -6.94 -1.32
C PHE A 47 15.03 -8.30 -1.51
N ASN A 48 14.98 -9.19 -0.53
CA ASN A 48 15.77 -10.44 -0.54
C ASN A 48 15.55 -11.28 -1.80
N THR A 49 14.29 -11.46 -2.18
CA THR A 49 13.87 -12.22 -3.36
C THR A 49 13.98 -11.42 -4.65
N TRP A 50 13.78 -10.10 -4.59
CA TRP A 50 13.75 -9.25 -5.78
C TRP A 50 15.15 -8.94 -6.35
N ILE A 51 16.12 -8.63 -5.48
CA ILE A 51 17.51 -8.37 -5.90
C ILE A 51 18.13 -9.65 -6.49
N ALA A 52 17.79 -10.83 -5.96
CA ALA A 52 18.32 -12.10 -6.46
C ALA A 52 17.96 -12.37 -7.93
N GLU A 53 16.81 -11.88 -8.41
CA GLU A 53 16.34 -12.08 -9.79
C GLU A 53 16.75 -10.96 -10.75
N ASN A 54 16.89 -9.74 -10.25
CA ASN A 54 17.13 -8.56 -11.07
C ASN A 54 18.59 -8.07 -10.99
N PHE A 55 19.48 -8.86 -10.38
CA PHE A 55 20.87 -8.49 -10.07
C PHE A 55 21.66 -7.99 -11.29
N GLN A 56 21.41 -8.54 -12.49
CA GLN A 56 22.14 -8.18 -13.71
C GLN A 56 21.65 -6.87 -14.34
N ASP A 57 20.41 -6.47 -14.07
CA ASP A 57 19.75 -5.33 -14.71
C ASP A 57 19.67 -4.07 -13.81
N LEU A 58 20.06 -4.21 -12.55
CA LEU A 58 20.03 -3.14 -11.57
C LEU A 58 21.44 -2.54 -11.45
N ASN A 59 21.50 -1.21 -11.37
CA ASN A 59 22.71 -0.54 -10.92
C ASN A 59 23.05 -0.97 -9.48
N ASP A 60 24.29 -0.70 -9.05
CA ASP A 60 24.81 -1.06 -7.73
C ASP A 60 23.99 -0.54 -6.53
N SER A 61 23.08 0.40 -6.77
CA SER A 61 22.17 0.89 -5.75
C SER A 61 20.75 1.14 -6.23
N ILE A 62 19.81 0.93 -5.31
CA ILE A 62 18.40 1.27 -5.45
C ILE A 62 18.10 2.35 -4.40
N SER A 63 17.56 3.48 -4.84
CA SER A 63 17.07 4.54 -3.98
C SER A 63 15.56 4.43 -3.85
N MET A 64 15.02 4.74 -2.67
CA MET A 64 13.57 4.72 -2.45
C MET A 64 13.11 5.94 -1.70
N ALA A 65 11.91 6.39 -2.01
CA ALA A 65 11.21 7.46 -1.32
C ALA A 65 9.89 6.93 -0.78
N VAL A 66 9.60 7.21 0.49
CA VAL A 66 8.32 6.91 1.13
C VAL A 66 7.69 8.21 1.61
N VAL A 67 6.48 8.49 1.15
CA VAL A 67 5.71 9.67 1.53
C VAL A 67 4.50 9.26 2.34
N PHE A 68 4.44 9.69 3.59
CA PHE A 68 3.28 9.54 4.46
C PHE A 68 2.45 10.81 4.41
N TYR A 69 1.21 10.73 3.94
CA TYR A 69 0.31 11.88 3.88
C TYR A 69 -0.58 11.96 5.11
N LYS A 70 -0.64 13.13 5.74
CA LYS A 70 -1.44 13.32 6.96
C LYS A 70 -2.95 13.27 6.69
N ASN A 71 -3.39 13.94 5.62
CA ASN A 71 -4.80 14.18 5.31
C ASN A 71 -5.10 14.20 3.81
N PHE A 72 -4.23 13.65 2.96
CA PHE A 72 -4.46 13.58 1.52
C PHE A 72 -5.75 12.79 1.18
N SER A 73 -6.06 11.78 1.99
CA SER A 73 -7.31 11.02 1.94
C SER A 73 -8.57 11.88 1.97
N ALA A 74 -8.56 13.02 2.67
CA ALA A 74 -9.72 13.90 2.78
C ALA A 74 -10.02 14.70 1.50
N PHE A 75 -9.09 14.71 0.54
CA PHE A 75 -9.24 15.36 -0.76
C PHE A 75 -9.57 14.38 -1.88
N LEU A 76 -9.66 13.08 -1.57
CA LEU A 76 -10.10 12.06 -2.51
C LEU A 76 -11.61 11.84 -2.42
N PRO A 77 -12.24 11.28 -3.47
CA PRO A 77 -13.62 10.83 -3.38
C PRO A 77 -13.82 9.90 -2.18
N GLN A 78 -14.88 10.13 -1.41
CA GLN A 78 -15.22 9.27 -0.25
C GLN A 78 -15.55 7.84 -0.68
N ARG A 79 -16.10 7.70 -1.88
CA ARG A 79 -16.47 6.43 -2.49
C ARG A 79 -15.95 6.37 -3.92
N PHE A 80 -15.52 5.18 -4.32
CA PHE A 80 -15.03 4.92 -5.66
C PHE A 80 -15.42 3.50 -6.06
N LEU A 81 -15.55 3.29 -7.36
CA LEU A 81 -15.76 1.96 -7.94
C LEU A 81 -14.39 1.35 -8.22
N ALA A 82 -14.21 0.10 -7.82
CA ALA A 82 -13.04 -0.68 -8.19
C ALA A 82 -13.47 -2.09 -8.59
N GLN A 83 -12.82 -2.63 -9.61
CA GLN A 83 -13.08 -3.98 -10.08
C GLN A 83 -12.34 -4.98 -9.19
N TYR A 84 -13.04 -6.01 -8.74
CA TYR A 84 -12.45 -7.14 -8.02
C TYR A 84 -13.16 -8.42 -8.44
N GLY A 85 -12.38 -9.40 -8.91
CA GLY A 85 -12.95 -10.66 -9.44
C GLY A 85 -13.89 -10.47 -10.63
N GLY A 86 -13.71 -9.40 -11.42
CA GLY A 86 -14.56 -9.10 -12.58
C GLY A 86 -15.80 -8.25 -12.28
N LEU A 87 -16.13 -8.02 -11.00
CA LEU A 87 -17.28 -7.23 -10.57
C LEU A 87 -16.87 -5.82 -10.15
N ASP A 88 -17.66 -4.81 -10.53
CA ASP A 88 -17.52 -3.45 -10.03
C ASP A 88 -18.15 -3.34 -8.64
N MET A 89 -17.34 -3.01 -7.64
CA MET A 89 -17.80 -2.83 -6.27
C MET A 89 -17.53 -1.42 -5.78
N GLU A 90 -18.45 -0.91 -4.94
CA GLU A 90 -18.24 0.35 -4.22
C GLU A 90 -17.29 0.12 -3.04
N TYR A 91 -16.27 0.96 -2.97
CA TYR A 91 -15.29 0.99 -1.91
C TYR A 91 -15.21 2.37 -1.26
N GLN A 92 -14.84 2.37 0.03
CA GLN A 92 -14.60 3.58 0.81
C GLN A 92 -13.18 3.58 1.35
N LEU A 93 -12.54 4.75 1.38
CA LEU A 93 -11.20 4.88 1.92
C LEU A 93 -11.20 4.79 3.45
N HIS A 94 -10.34 3.94 4.00
CA HIS A 94 -10.32 3.61 5.42
C HIS A 94 -8.94 3.71 6.08
N SER A 95 -7.96 4.28 5.40
CA SER A 95 -6.68 4.66 6.00
C SER A 95 -6.19 6.01 5.46
N ARG A 96 -5.09 6.50 6.02
CA ARG A 96 -4.26 7.48 5.31
C ARG A 96 -3.60 6.84 4.08
N ILE A 97 -3.01 7.70 3.26
CA ILE A 97 -2.32 7.30 2.03
C ILE A 97 -0.81 7.31 2.29
N VAL A 98 -0.14 6.27 1.80
CA VAL A 98 1.31 6.16 1.82
C VAL A 98 1.81 5.83 0.43
N ALA A 99 2.70 6.65 -0.12
CA ALA A 99 3.31 6.42 -1.43
C ALA A 99 4.73 5.89 -1.28
N VAL A 100 5.08 4.92 -2.11
CA VAL A 100 6.41 4.31 -2.19
C VAL A 100 6.86 4.34 -3.63
N ALA A 101 8.06 4.88 -3.88
CA ALA A 101 8.68 4.88 -5.19
C ALA A 101 10.13 4.41 -5.09
N MET A 102 10.61 3.74 -6.13
CA MET A 102 12.00 3.25 -6.21
C MET A 102 12.65 3.61 -7.54
N LEU A 103 13.94 3.87 -7.47
CA LEU A 103 14.79 4.21 -8.60
C LEU A 103 16.06 3.35 -8.55
N SER A 104 16.47 2.82 -9.69
CA SER A 104 17.83 2.30 -9.91
C SER A 104 18.50 3.18 -10.95
N GLY A 105 19.52 3.95 -10.54
CA GLY A 105 19.99 5.11 -11.30
C GLY A 105 18.84 6.09 -11.60
N HIS A 106 18.55 6.32 -12.89
CA HIS A 106 17.47 7.21 -13.34
C HIS A 106 16.17 6.48 -13.71
N ARG A 107 16.13 5.14 -13.61
CA ARG A 107 14.98 4.32 -14.02
C ARG A 107 14.09 3.99 -12.84
N ARG A 108 12.77 4.18 -13.00
CA ARG A 108 11.76 3.67 -12.06
C ARG A 108 11.71 2.15 -12.11
N VAL A 109 11.76 1.53 -10.93
CA VAL A 109 11.78 0.07 -10.77
C VAL A 109 10.75 -0.38 -9.74
N GLY A 110 10.36 -1.65 -9.81
CA GLY A 110 9.41 -2.26 -8.88
C GLY A 110 7.95 -1.82 -9.03
N SER A 111 7.59 -0.99 -10.02
CA SER A 111 6.18 -0.58 -10.26
C SER A 111 5.31 -1.65 -10.91
N ARG A 112 5.92 -2.73 -11.41
CA ARG A 112 5.20 -3.90 -11.95
C ARG A 112 5.26 -5.03 -10.94
N ALA A 113 4.26 -5.92 -10.97
CA ALA A 113 4.23 -7.13 -10.19
C ALA A 113 5.57 -7.87 -10.29
N SER A 114 6.17 -8.15 -9.14
CA SER A 114 7.51 -8.74 -9.04
C SER A 114 7.62 -9.55 -7.74
N ARG A 115 8.81 -10.09 -7.44
CA ARG A 115 9.07 -10.70 -6.13
C ARG A 115 9.47 -9.70 -5.04
N LEU A 116 9.32 -8.40 -5.27
CA LEU A 116 9.44 -7.39 -4.22
C LEU A 116 8.33 -7.60 -3.20
N LYS A 117 8.64 -7.47 -1.91
CA LYS A 117 7.62 -7.55 -0.86
C LYS A 117 7.54 -6.22 -0.12
N VAL A 118 6.47 -5.47 -0.38
CA VAL A 118 6.15 -4.24 0.32
C VAL A 118 5.09 -4.53 1.37
N LYS A 119 5.35 -4.25 2.64
CA LYS A 119 4.38 -4.35 3.73
C LYS A 119 4.07 -2.96 4.27
N ALA A 120 2.90 -2.43 3.95
CA ALA A 120 2.42 -1.18 4.52
C ALA A 120 1.48 -1.47 5.70
N ARG A 121 1.87 -1.04 6.89
CA ARG A 121 1.01 -1.01 8.08
C ARG A 121 0.25 0.32 8.08
N LEU A 122 -1.06 0.23 7.89
CA LEU A 122 -1.93 1.39 7.75
C LEU A 122 -3.00 1.38 8.83
N ALA A 123 -3.01 2.41 9.67
CA ALA A 123 -4.00 2.58 10.72
C ALA A 123 -5.39 2.85 10.11
N HIS A 124 -6.41 2.24 10.70
CA HIS A 124 -7.79 2.48 10.31
C HIS A 124 -8.20 3.90 10.70
N LEU A 125 -8.87 4.60 9.79
CA LEU A 125 -9.50 5.87 10.11
C LEU A 125 -10.74 5.58 10.95
N ASN A 126 -10.93 6.32 12.05
CA ASN A 126 -12.13 6.29 12.90
C ASN A 126 -13.34 6.93 12.20
N HIS A 127 -13.61 6.57 10.95
CA HIS A 127 -14.90 6.87 10.34
C HIS A 127 -15.94 5.90 10.90
N THR A 128 -17.19 6.34 10.93
CA THR A 128 -18.37 5.59 11.39
C THR A 128 -18.62 4.38 10.49
N VAL A 129 -17.75 3.38 10.59
CA VAL A 129 -18.04 2.02 10.15
C VAL A 129 -19.19 1.57 11.04
N ASN A 130 -20.40 1.44 10.47
CA ASN A 130 -21.50 0.89 11.22
C ASN A 130 -21.09 -0.51 11.67
N ARG A 131 -20.83 -0.67 12.98
CA ARG A 131 -20.35 -1.93 13.58
C ARG A 131 -21.37 -3.07 13.44
N GLN A 132 -22.60 -2.75 13.06
CA GLN A 132 -23.66 -3.73 12.77
C GLN A 132 -23.52 -4.36 11.38
N ILE A 133 -22.66 -3.83 10.51
CA ILE A 133 -22.42 -4.33 9.15
C ILE A 133 -21.04 -5.00 9.12
N MET A 134 -20.95 -6.20 8.54
CA MET A 134 -19.65 -6.81 8.23
C MET A 134 -19.04 -6.11 7.02
N TRP A 135 -17.83 -5.60 7.17
CA TRP A 135 -17.09 -4.94 6.10
C TRP A 135 -15.92 -5.80 5.66
N ASN A 136 -15.74 -5.91 4.36
CA ASN A 136 -14.55 -6.54 3.80
C ASN A 136 -13.46 -5.51 3.58
N ILE A 137 -12.28 -5.84 4.10
CA ILE A 137 -11.09 -5.00 4.00
C ILE A 137 -10.30 -5.42 2.76
N SER A 138 -9.91 -4.44 1.96
CA SER A 138 -8.99 -4.63 0.84
C SER A 138 -7.82 -3.64 0.94
N CYS A 139 -6.71 -3.99 0.30
CA CYS A 139 -5.56 -3.12 0.17
C CYS A 139 -5.44 -2.72 -1.30
N GLY A 140 -5.59 -1.43 -1.57
CA GLY A 140 -5.56 -0.90 -2.92
C GLY A 140 -4.31 -0.08 -3.20
N VAL A 141 -3.88 -0.13 -4.46
CA VAL A 141 -2.87 0.74 -5.04
C VAL A 141 -3.57 1.79 -5.90
N ALA A 142 -3.41 3.05 -5.55
CA ALA A 142 -4.01 4.17 -6.26
C ALA A 142 -3.29 4.42 -7.59
N ASP A 143 -4.06 4.52 -8.66
CA ASP A 143 -3.65 5.07 -9.94
C ASP A 143 -4.27 6.46 -10.14
N PHE A 144 -3.43 7.41 -10.54
CA PHE A 144 -3.77 8.81 -10.81
C PHE A 144 -3.57 9.17 -12.29
N SER A 145 -3.22 8.20 -13.14
CA SER A 145 -2.78 8.43 -14.53
C SER A 145 -3.85 9.04 -15.43
N GLN A 146 -5.14 8.76 -15.18
CA GLN A 146 -6.26 9.17 -16.02
C GLN A 146 -6.99 10.42 -15.50
N GLY A 147 -6.40 11.16 -14.55
CA GLY A 147 -7.00 12.38 -14.00
C GLY A 147 -8.14 12.14 -13.00
N ASN A 148 -8.58 10.88 -12.84
CA ASN A 148 -9.37 10.39 -11.73
C ASN A 148 -8.49 9.52 -10.81
N VAL A 149 -9.01 9.18 -9.63
CA VAL A 149 -8.36 8.22 -8.74
C VAL A 149 -9.07 6.88 -8.84
N GLN A 150 -8.33 5.87 -9.26
CA GLN A 150 -8.78 4.48 -9.25
C GLN A 150 -7.90 3.67 -8.31
N PHE A 151 -8.45 2.62 -7.72
CA PHE A 151 -7.70 1.70 -6.88
C PHE A 151 -7.71 0.31 -7.52
N SER A 152 -6.52 -0.27 -7.69
CA SER A 152 -6.38 -1.69 -8.04
C SER A 152 -6.03 -2.50 -6.78
N MET A 153 -6.66 -3.65 -6.60
CA MET A 153 -6.30 -4.61 -5.54
C MET A 153 -5.29 -5.65 -6.01
N GLU A 154 -4.91 -5.61 -7.30
CA GLU A 154 -4.03 -6.59 -7.91
C GLU A 154 -2.67 -6.63 -7.21
N GLY A 155 -2.17 -7.84 -6.92
CA GLY A 155 -0.85 -8.02 -6.30
C GLY A 155 -0.76 -7.55 -4.84
N CYS A 156 -1.87 -7.20 -4.19
CA CYS A 156 -1.94 -6.80 -2.79
C CYS A 156 -2.85 -7.71 -1.98
N GLN A 157 -2.39 -8.13 -0.80
CA GLN A 157 -3.15 -8.95 0.14
C GLN A 157 -3.30 -8.22 1.48
N PRO A 158 -4.54 -8.05 2.00
CA PRO A 158 -4.77 -7.49 3.32
C PRO A 158 -4.61 -8.55 4.41
N ILE A 159 -3.96 -8.16 5.52
CA ILE A 159 -3.99 -8.91 6.77
C ILE A 159 -4.54 -7.96 7.84
N GLN A 160 -5.76 -8.22 8.29
CA GLN A 160 -6.42 -7.38 9.29
C GLN A 160 -5.85 -7.63 10.68
N THR A 161 -5.65 -6.58 11.47
CA THR A 161 -5.25 -6.72 12.88
C THR A 161 -5.82 -5.59 13.73
N GLY A 162 -6.97 -5.84 14.37
CA GLY A 162 -7.57 -4.89 15.29
C GLY A 162 -7.88 -3.53 14.64
N ASN A 163 -7.08 -2.52 14.97
CA ASN A 163 -7.22 -1.13 14.53
C ASN A 163 -6.31 -0.72 13.34
N TYR A 164 -5.67 -1.70 12.69
CA TYR A 164 -4.87 -1.47 11.49
C TYR A 164 -4.96 -2.66 10.54
N SER A 165 -4.50 -2.44 9.30
CA SER A 165 -4.26 -3.52 8.35
C SER A 165 -2.81 -3.52 7.90
N LEU A 166 -2.27 -4.71 7.64
CA LEU A 166 -1.03 -4.89 6.90
C LEU A 166 -1.38 -5.16 5.44
N CYS A 167 -0.98 -4.26 4.55
CA CYS A 167 -1.07 -4.45 3.12
C CYS A 167 0.24 -5.02 2.61
N GLN A 168 0.21 -6.30 2.20
CA GLN A 168 1.35 -6.97 1.61
C GLN A 168 1.21 -6.95 0.09
N CYS A 169 2.03 -6.15 -0.58
CA CYS A 169 1.99 -5.94 -2.02
C CYS A 169 3.29 -6.39 -2.71
N ASN A 170 3.19 -6.79 -3.97
CA ASN A 170 4.29 -7.33 -4.76
C ASN A 170 4.98 -6.31 -5.71
N HIS A 171 4.61 -5.04 -5.57
CA HIS A 171 5.08 -3.91 -6.38
C HIS A 171 4.92 -2.61 -5.58
N VAL A 172 5.67 -1.58 -5.97
CA VAL A 172 5.64 -0.24 -5.35
C VAL A 172 4.52 0.61 -5.93
N GLY A 173 3.91 1.44 -5.09
CA GLY A 173 2.83 2.32 -5.50
C GLY A 173 2.33 3.18 -4.35
N THR A 174 1.08 3.66 -4.48
CA THR A 174 0.42 4.48 -3.47
C THR A 174 -0.67 3.69 -2.78
N TYR A 175 -0.46 3.31 -1.53
CA TYR A 175 -1.30 2.36 -0.81
C TYR A 175 -2.37 3.03 0.04
N ALA A 176 -3.52 2.38 0.13
CA ALA A 176 -4.57 2.65 1.09
C ALA A 176 -5.33 1.38 1.49
N VAL A 177 -5.93 1.41 2.67
CA VAL A 177 -6.92 0.42 3.14
C VAL A 177 -8.28 0.88 2.68
N LEU A 178 -9.07 -0.06 2.16
CA LEU A 178 -10.37 0.19 1.58
C LEU A 178 -11.40 -0.74 2.21
N LEU A 179 -12.63 -0.26 2.34
CA LEU A 179 -13.76 -1.02 2.86
C LEU A 179 -14.83 -1.19 1.80
N THR A 180 -15.43 -2.38 1.76
CA THR A 180 -16.65 -2.64 0.99
C THR A 180 -17.67 -3.40 1.85
N THR A 181 -18.96 -3.17 1.60
CA THR A 181 -20.07 -3.87 2.28
C THR A 181 -20.43 -5.19 1.62
N TYR A 182 -19.93 -5.46 0.42
CA TYR A 182 -20.22 -6.70 -0.29
C TYR A 182 -19.43 -7.85 0.34
N ALA A 183 -20.13 -8.94 0.68
CA ALA A 183 -19.47 -10.21 0.97
C ALA A 183 -18.63 -10.59 -0.25
N GLN A 184 -17.32 -10.79 -0.08
CA GLN A 184 -16.53 -11.47 -1.10
C GLN A 184 -17.25 -12.79 -1.36
N PRO A 185 -17.57 -13.12 -2.62
CA PRO A 185 -18.01 -14.47 -2.90
C PRO A 185 -16.84 -15.38 -2.52
N ASP A 186 -16.94 -16.06 -1.37
CA ASP A 186 -16.27 -17.35 -1.19
C ASP A 186 -16.57 -18.16 -2.46
N ASP A 187 -15.59 -18.91 -2.98
CA ASP A 187 -15.66 -19.76 -4.17
C ASP A 187 -17.04 -20.46 -4.31
N LEU A 188 -18.00 -19.72 -4.85
CA LEU A 188 -19.28 -20.24 -5.24
C LEU A 188 -18.96 -20.90 -6.56
N GLN A 189 -18.70 -22.20 -6.47
CA GLN A 189 -18.95 -23.11 -7.57
C GLN A 189 -20.34 -22.74 -8.10
N PHE A 190 -20.38 -21.94 -9.16
CA PHE A 190 -21.54 -21.83 -10.02
C PHE A 190 -21.71 -23.23 -10.61
N GLN A 191 -22.50 -24.08 -9.92
CA GLN A 191 -23.10 -25.23 -10.57
C GLN A 191 -24.02 -24.66 -11.63
N ASP A 192 -23.56 -24.75 -12.88
CA ASP A 192 -24.39 -24.63 -14.07
C ASP A 192 -25.68 -25.43 -13.89
N GLY A 193 -26.81 -24.76 -14.07
CA GLY A 193 -28.12 -25.40 -13.94
C GLY A 193 -29.26 -24.40 -14.01
N PHE A 194 -29.36 -23.62 -15.09
CA PHE A 194 -30.64 -23.04 -15.45
C PHE A 194 -31.40 -24.07 -16.30
N GLU A 195 -32.34 -24.79 -15.67
CA GLU A 195 -33.42 -25.43 -16.41
C GLU A 195 -34.30 -24.35 -17.03
N VAL A 196 -34.39 -24.39 -18.36
CA VAL A 196 -35.36 -23.62 -19.14
C VAL A 196 -36.69 -24.36 -19.05
N ILE A 197 -37.73 -23.69 -18.53
CA ILE A 197 -39.13 -24.09 -18.68
C ILE A 197 -39.69 -23.44 -19.95
#